data_AF-A0A1V5IXM9-F1
#
_entry.id   AF-A0A1V5IXM9-F1
#
_cell.length_a   1.000
_cell.length_b   1.000
_cell.length_c   1.000
_cell.angle_alpha   90.00
_cell.angle_beta   90.00
_cell.angle_gamma   90.00
#
_symmetry.space_group_name_H-M   'P 1'
#
loop_
_entity.id
_entity.type
_entity.pdbx_description
1 polymer ?
#
loop_
_entity_poly.entity_id
_entity_poly.type
_entity_poly.pdbx_seq_one_letter_code
_entity_poly.pdbx_strand_id
1 'polypeptide(L)'
;MLEIKLHEVIDAESQAWIYEWFGMNHPFTLETLLQLLEDNPDEHDIKLQIHCDGGNVLEGLAIYDCLRTSGRNIYCNVEGSCHSMAIVLLLAAPKNQRTANPNAQFLIHEVQGGVSGSTTAVERYAEEMRDLQECILDIYADRTGADRAELSAAMQEEKMRDSKYMLEHGFIGAINEYNTNQIGNKMNLLDELKNLFARAEKEGVQNAAPFEELDALRNQLDTLTAERDQLQNRVTELENAQTEFDNTRTDLQGQVDSLTAERDTLTEQVNNLSAERDQLQNAVAERDNTIAERDAEIVNLKGQIHSNGTAPARQQMPNGGEQQSAEEQKQAVRDALNAQKKK
;
A
#
# COMPACT_ATOMS: atom_id res chain seq x y z
N MET A 1 0.31 20.44 -2.12
CA MET A 1 -0.10 20.02 -0.77
C MET A 1 0.01 18.50 -0.73
N LEU A 2 0.73 17.94 0.24
CA LEU A 2 0.87 16.49 0.43
C LEU A 2 -0.41 15.91 1.06
N GLU A 3 -1.13 15.07 0.33
CA GLU A 3 -2.29 14.34 0.87
C GLU A 3 -1.88 12.96 1.38
N ILE A 4 -2.17 12.67 2.65
CA ILE A 4 -1.84 11.41 3.33
C ILE A 4 -3.15 10.73 3.73
N LYS A 5 -3.31 9.46 3.35
CA LYS A 5 -4.46 8.63 3.75
C LYS A 5 -4.08 7.79 4.96
N LEU A 6 -4.60 8.15 6.13
CA LEU A 6 -4.47 7.38 7.36
C LEU A 6 -5.65 6.40 7.44
N HIS A 7 -5.54 5.30 6.70
CA HIS A 7 -6.59 4.28 6.59
C HIS A 7 -6.22 2.94 7.26
N GLU A 8 -4.92 2.72 7.46
CA GLU A 8 -4.41 1.52 8.10
C GLU A 8 -4.25 1.73 9.61
N VAL A 9 -4.09 0.63 10.35
CA VAL A 9 -3.79 0.66 11.78
C VAL A 9 -2.45 1.34 12.03
N ILE A 10 -2.34 2.05 13.15
CA ILE A 10 -1.07 2.63 13.60
C ILE A 10 -0.29 1.55 14.33
N ASP A 11 0.91 1.22 13.88
CA ASP A 11 1.77 0.26 14.58
C ASP A 11 3.25 0.53 14.29
N ALA A 12 4.14 -0.03 15.10
CA ALA A 12 5.57 0.13 14.90
C ALA A 12 6.04 -0.61 13.64
N GLU A 13 7.00 -0.04 12.92
CA GLU A 13 7.63 -0.66 11.73
C GLU A 13 8.15 -2.08 12.03
N SER A 14 8.70 -2.29 13.23
CA SER A 14 9.17 -3.60 13.68
C SER A 14 8.08 -4.69 13.74
N GLN A 15 6.80 -4.31 13.72
CA GLN A 15 5.65 -5.21 13.68
C GLN A 15 5.08 -5.35 12.26
N ALA A 16 5.50 -4.55 11.28
CA ALA A 16 4.94 -4.56 9.92
C ALA A 16 4.89 -5.96 9.29
N TRP A 17 5.92 -6.78 9.54
CA TRP A 17 6.01 -8.15 9.04
C TRP A 17 4.79 -9.02 9.37
N ILE A 18 4.11 -8.80 10.50
CA ILE A 18 2.95 -9.61 10.90
C ILE A 18 1.77 -9.32 9.98
N TYR A 19 1.60 -8.07 9.56
CA TYR A 19 0.55 -7.65 8.64
C TYR A 19 0.78 -8.28 7.27
N GLU A 20 2.00 -8.19 6.76
CA GLU A 20 2.41 -8.83 5.51
C GLU A 20 2.20 -10.36 5.55
N TRP A 21 2.55 -10.99 6.66
CA TRP A 21 2.35 -12.43 6.86
C TRP A 21 0.87 -12.84 6.74
N PHE A 22 -0.04 -12.01 7.27
CA PHE A 22 -1.48 -12.23 7.16
C PHE A 22 -2.10 -11.67 5.86
N GLY A 23 -1.29 -11.13 4.95
CA GLY A 23 -1.77 -10.52 3.71
C GLY A 23 -2.59 -9.25 3.92
N MET A 24 -2.36 -8.57 5.05
CA MET A 24 -2.93 -7.26 5.36
C MET A 24 -2.03 -6.16 4.80
N ASN A 25 -2.60 -4.96 4.68
CA ASN A 25 -1.82 -3.78 4.30
C ASN A 25 -0.81 -3.42 5.39
N HIS A 26 0.29 -2.82 4.96
CA HIS A 26 1.32 -2.30 5.85
C HIS A 26 0.71 -1.29 6.85
N PRO A 27 1.04 -1.35 8.15
CA PRO A 27 0.53 -0.37 9.11
C PRO A 27 1.05 1.03 8.79
N PHE A 28 0.36 2.06 9.26
CA PHE A 28 0.86 3.42 9.16
C PHE A 28 1.86 3.69 10.29
N THR A 29 3.12 3.92 9.92
CA THR A 29 4.24 4.03 10.86
C THR A 29 4.87 5.42 10.83
N LEU A 30 5.70 5.75 11.82
CA LEU A 30 6.55 6.95 11.79
C LEU A 30 7.46 6.93 10.57
N GLU A 31 8.01 5.76 10.22
CA GLU A 31 8.87 5.60 9.05
C GLU A 31 8.11 5.88 7.75
N THR A 32 6.85 5.40 7.65
CA THR A 32 5.95 5.72 6.54
C THR A 32 5.76 7.24 6.40
N LEU A 33 5.50 7.94 7.52
CA LEU A 33 5.34 9.39 7.49
C LEU A 33 6.65 10.09 7.08
N LEU A 34 7.79 9.71 7.66
CA LEU A 34 9.08 10.32 7.34
C LEU A 34 9.43 10.15 5.86
N GLN A 35 9.24 8.95 5.31
CA GLN A 35 9.46 8.68 3.89
C GLN A 35 8.57 9.58 3.02
N LEU A 36 7.28 9.71 3.35
CA LEU A 36 6.36 10.60 2.62
C LEU A 36 6.82 12.06 2.67
N LEU A 37 7.36 12.52 3.80
CA LEU A 37 7.88 13.89 3.94
C LEU A 37 9.19 14.10 3.16
N GLU A 38 10.07 13.09 3.15
CA GLU A 38 11.34 13.09 2.41
C GLU A 38 11.13 13.05 0.90
N ASP A 39 10.17 12.25 0.43
CA ASP A 39 9.79 12.17 -0.99
C ASP A 39 9.12 13.45 -1.51
N ASN A 40 8.59 14.26 -0.59
CA ASN A 40 7.88 15.50 -0.90
C ASN A 40 8.46 16.70 -0.11
N PRO A 41 9.74 17.08 -0.34
CA PRO A 41 10.44 18.08 0.47
C PRO A 41 9.89 19.49 0.29
N ASP A 42 9.36 19.80 -0.90
CA ASP A 42 8.85 21.13 -1.28
C ASP A 42 7.40 21.38 -0.82
N GLU A 43 6.74 20.36 -0.25
CA GLU A 43 5.34 20.43 0.14
C GLU A 43 5.14 20.99 1.55
N HIS A 44 4.84 22.28 1.69
CA HIS A 44 4.70 22.91 3.00
C HIS A 44 3.35 22.67 3.71
N ASP A 45 2.39 22.04 3.02
CA ASP A 45 1.08 21.72 3.57
C ASP A 45 0.85 20.20 3.55
N ILE A 46 0.41 19.63 4.66
CA ILE A 46 0.00 18.22 4.81
C ILE A 46 -1.50 18.17 5.04
N LYS A 47 -2.21 17.29 4.33
CA LYS A 47 -3.61 16.99 4.60
C LYS A 47 -3.78 15.51 4.93
N LEU A 48 -4.12 15.22 6.19
CA LEU A 48 -4.45 13.88 6.66
C LEU A 48 -5.93 13.60 6.40
N GLN A 49 -6.20 12.59 5.58
CA GLN A 49 -7.52 12.00 5.38
C GLN A 49 -7.64 10.78 6.30
N ILE A 50 -8.52 10.86 7.29
CA ILE A 50 -8.56 9.90 8.40
C ILE A 50 -9.76 8.96 8.25
N HIS A 51 -9.44 7.67 8.16
CA HIS A 51 -10.37 6.56 8.30
C HIS A 51 -9.68 5.42 9.07
N CYS A 52 -9.42 5.63 10.36
CA CYS A 52 -8.53 4.77 11.15
C CYS A 52 -9.10 4.47 12.53
N ASP A 53 -8.99 3.21 12.94
CA ASP A 53 -9.43 2.74 14.26
C ASP A 53 -8.39 2.96 15.37
N GLY A 54 -7.23 3.54 15.04
CA GLY A 54 -6.13 3.82 15.95
C GLY A 54 -5.07 2.73 15.93
N GLY A 55 -4.46 2.45 17.09
CA GLY A 55 -3.39 1.46 17.21
C GLY A 55 -2.40 1.77 18.32
N ASN A 56 -1.13 1.46 18.08
CA ASN A 56 -0.05 1.58 19.05
C ASN A 56 0.12 3.02 19.57
N VAL A 57 0.07 3.17 20.90
CA VAL A 57 0.14 4.49 21.56
C VAL A 57 1.48 5.18 21.36
N LEU A 58 2.60 4.46 21.53
CA LEU A 58 3.93 5.04 21.42
C LEU A 58 4.23 5.47 19.98
N GLU A 59 3.88 4.62 19.01
CA GLU A 59 4.04 4.96 17.59
C GLU A 59 3.18 6.18 17.23
N GLY A 60 1.92 6.20 17.67
CA GLY A 60 1.01 7.32 17.42
C GLY A 60 1.50 8.64 18.05
N LEU A 61 2.09 8.60 19.25
CA LEU A 61 2.72 9.77 19.86
C LEU A 61 3.93 10.25 19.05
N ALA A 62 4.76 9.33 18.55
CA ALA A 62 5.91 9.69 17.72
C ALA A 62 5.49 10.34 16.38
N ILE A 63 4.44 9.80 15.74
CA ILE A 63 3.83 10.37 14.53
C ILE A 63 3.25 11.76 14.83
N TYR A 64 2.52 11.90 15.95
CA TYR A 64 1.96 13.18 16.40
C TYR A 64 3.05 14.25 16.55
N ASP A 65 4.14 13.90 17.23
CA ASP A 65 5.27 14.80 17.43
C ASP A 65 5.97 15.14 16.11
N CYS A 66 6.17 14.15 15.23
CA CYS A 66 6.73 14.35 13.89
C CYS A 66 5.90 15.35 13.09
N LEU A 67 4.56 15.17 13.04
CA LEU A 67 3.66 16.11 12.37
C LEU A 67 3.84 17.51 12.97
N ARG A 68 3.71 17.65 14.29
CA ARG A 68 3.75 18.95 14.97
C ARG A 68 5.10 19.65 14.96
N THR A 69 6.20 18.91 14.78
CA THR A 69 7.56 19.47 14.69
C THR A 69 8.06 19.61 13.25
N SER A 70 7.29 19.16 12.25
CA SER A 70 7.64 19.22 10.82
C SER A 70 7.83 20.63 10.26
N GLY A 71 7.26 21.66 10.91
CA GLY A 71 7.20 23.03 10.38
C GLY A 71 6.22 23.22 9.22
N ARG A 72 5.44 22.19 8.86
CA ARG A 72 4.41 22.23 7.80
C ARG A 72 3.05 22.61 8.38
N ASN A 73 2.16 23.17 7.54
CA ASN A 73 0.77 23.37 7.93
C ASN A 73 0.03 22.03 7.87
N ILE A 74 -0.80 21.72 8.87
CA ILE A 74 -1.46 20.42 8.98
C ILE A 74 -2.97 20.60 8.92
N TYR A 75 -3.58 19.99 7.92
CA TYR A 75 -5.01 19.88 7.76
C TYR A 75 -5.42 18.44 8.06
N CYS A 76 -6.55 18.26 8.73
CA CYS A 76 -7.11 16.95 9.00
C CYS A 76 -8.57 16.93 8.60
N ASN A 77 -8.97 15.88 7.89
CA ASN A 77 -10.36 15.63 7.57
C ASN A 77 -10.72 14.18 7.88
N VAL A 78 -11.79 13.99 8.64
CA VAL A 78 -12.29 12.66 9.00
C VAL A 78 -13.37 12.23 8.01
N GLU A 79 -13.09 11.17 7.27
CA GLU A 79 -13.96 10.70 6.19
C GLU A 79 -14.98 9.66 6.66
N GLY A 80 -14.60 8.82 7.63
CA GLY A 80 -15.43 7.79 8.25
C GLY A 80 -15.11 7.66 9.74
N SER A 81 -14.50 6.53 10.14
CA SER A 81 -13.99 6.27 11.49
C SER A 81 -12.75 7.08 11.88
N CYS A 82 -12.72 7.61 13.09
CA CYS A 82 -11.52 8.14 13.73
C CYS A 82 -11.56 7.77 15.20
N HIS A 83 -10.83 6.73 15.58
CA HIS A 83 -10.89 6.14 16.91
C HIS A 83 -9.51 6.11 17.59
N SER A 84 -9.51 6.14 18.92
CA SER A 84 -8.31 5.92 19.72
C SER A 84 -7.15 6.83 19.32
N MET A 85 -5.96 6.29 19.03
CA MET A 85 -4.80 7.06 18.57
C MET A 85 -5.00 7.88 17.30
N ALA A 86 -5.98 7.55 16.44
CA ALA A 86 -6.30 8.41 15.29
C ALA A 86 -6.86 9.77 15.73
N ILE A 87 -7.54 9.85 16.89
CA ILE A 87 -8.00 11.12 17.48
C ILE A 87 -6.80 11.99 17.87
N VAL A 88 -5.76 11.38 18.44
CA VAL A 88 -4.52 12.11 18.78
C VAL A 88 -3.90 12.71 17.52
N LEU A 89 -3.83 11.94 16.42
CA LEU A 89 -3.32 12.43 15.13
C LEU A 89 -4.20 13.55 14.53
N LEU A 90 -5.53 13.44 14.62
CA LEU A 90 -6.45 14.53 14.26
C LEU A 90 -6.13 15.83 15.01
N LEU A 91 -5.72 15.74 16.28
CA LEU A 91 -5.39 16.89 17.12
C LEU A 91 -4.01 17.50 16.82
N ALA A 92 -3.21 16.91 15.92
CA ALA A 92 -1.96 17.51 15.44
C ALA A 92 -2.25 18.83 14.68
N ALA A 93 -3.34 18.86 13.90
CA ALA A 93 -3.83 20.07 13.24
C ALA A 93 -4.41 21.11 14.24
N PRO A 94 -4.32 22.42 13.93
CA PRO A 94 -5.02 23.44 14.68
C PRO A 94 -6.54 23.32 14.49
N LYS A 95 -7.33 23.78 15.47
CA LYS A 95 -8.80 23.55 15.52
C LYS A 95 -9.55 23.92 14.24
N ASN A 96 -9.21 25.06 13.64
CA ASN A 96 -9.83 25.54 12.41
C ASN A 96 -9.47 24.74 11.15
N GLN A 97 -8.50 23.82 11.23
CA GLN A 97 -8.06 22.95 10.14
C GLN A 97 -8.44 21.48 10.39
N ARG A 98 -9.30 21.22 11.39
CA ARG A 98 -9.87 19.90 11.70
C ARG A 98 -11.31 19.85 11.22
N THR A 99 -11.60 19.05 10.20
CA THR A 99 -12.94 18.86 9.65
C THR A 99 -13.39 17.41 9.75
N ALA A 100 -14.70 17.19 9.68
CA ALA A 100 -15.26 15.84 9.61
C ALA A 100 -16.48 15.80 8.70
N ASN A 101 -16.69 14.68 8.02
CA ASN A 101 -17.92 14.42 7.29
C ASN A 101 -19.12 14.24 8.25
N PRO A 102 -20.37 14.51 7.82
CA PRO A 102 -21.53 14.44 8.71
C PRO A 102 -21.79 13.06 9.33
N ASN A 103 -21.40 11.99 8.64
CA ASN A 103 -21.57 10.60 9.09
C ASN A 103 -20.30 10.00 9.73
N ALA A 104 -19.27 10.82 9.99
CA ALA A 104 -18.06 10.34 10.63
C ALA A 104 -18.35 9.84 12.06
N GLN A 105 -17.61 8.84 12.48
CA GLN A 105 -17.78 8.13 13.74
C GLN A 105 -16.49 8.20 14.55
N PHE A 106 -16.64 8.42 15.86
CA PHE A 106 -15.53 8.70 16.75
C PHE A 106 -15.65 7.90 18.04
N LEU A 107 -14.50 7.53 18.59
CA LEU A 107 -14.40 6.77 19.82
C LEU A 107 -13.13 7.21 20.53
N ILE A 108 -13.31 7.77 21.72
CA ILE A 108 -12.23 7.96 22.69
C ILE A 108 -12.45 6.94 23.80
N HIS A 109 -11.37 6.32 24.26
CA HIS A 109 -11.40 5.29 25.28
C HIS A 109 -10.10 5.30 26.09
N GLU A 110 -10.08 4.61 27.23
CA GLU A 110 -8.90 4.48 28.07
C GLU A 110 -7.76 3.74 27.35
N VAL A 111 -6.51 3.92 27.80
CA VAL A 111 -5.38 3.17 27.24
C VAL A 111 -5.57 1.69 27.57
N GLN A 112 -5.56 0.85 26.55
CA GLN A 112 -5.76 -0.59 26.67
C GLN A 112 -4.50 -1.36 26.29
N GLY A 113 -4.26 -2.49 26.94
CA GLY A 113 -3.09 -3.33 26.70
C GLY A 113 -3.06 -4.55 27.62
N GLY A 114 -2.08 -5.43 27.42
CA GLY A 114 -1.96 -6.67 28.17
C GLY A 114 -0.52 -6.99 28.52
N VAL A 115 -0.32 -7.54 29.71
CA VAL A 115 0.98 -7.99 30.22
C VAL A 115 0.83 -9.35 30.89
N SER A 116 1.86 -10.19 30.80
CA SER A 116 1.95 -11.44 31.54
C SER A 116 3.33 -11.54 32.19
N GLY A 117 3.42 -12.09 33.40
CA GLY A 117 4.68 -12.18 34.14
C GLY A 117 4.51 -12.14 35.66
N SER A 118 5.55 -11.71 36.35
CA SER A 118 5.52 -11.52 37.81
C SER A 118 4.57 -10.39 38.20
N THR A 119 4.11 -10.37 39.46
CA THR A 119 3.27 -9.29 40.00
C THR A 119 3.92 -7.92 39.82
N THR A 120 5.23 -7.81 40.03
CA THR A 120 6.00 -6.57 39.79
C THR A 120 5.96 -6.12 38.33
N ALA A 121 6.01 -7.04 37.37
CA ALA A 121 5.91 -6.69 35.96
C ALA A 121 4.51 -6.18 35.61
N VAL A 122 3.47 -6.81 36.19
CA VAL A 122 2.08 -6.38 36.01
C VAL A 122 1.84 -5.00 36.63
N GLU A 123 2.32 -4.77 37.85
CA GLU A 123 2.21 -3.48 38.55
C GLU A 123 2.89 -2.36 37.76
N ARG A 124 4.14 -2.58 37.32
CA ARG A 124 4.89 -1.60 36.52
C ARG A 124 4.20 -1.28 35.20
N TYR A 125 3.71 -2.29 34.48
CA TYR A 125 3.01 -2.08 33.22
C TYR A 125 1.71 -1.28 33.42
N ALA A 126 0.98 -1.52 34.51
CA ALA A 126 -0.21 -0.74 34.83
C ALA A 126 0.11 0.72 35.18
N GLU A 127 1.29 1.02 35.74
CA GLU A 127 1.80 2.38 35.94
C GLU A 127 2.15 3.03 34.60
N GLU A 128 2.88 2.33 33.72
CA GLU A 128 3.23 2.81 32.37
C GLU A 128 1.97 3.14 31.54
N MET A 129 0.93 2.30 31.60
CA MET A 129 -0.35 2.58 30.94
C MET A 129 -1.05 3.83 31.49
N ARG A 130 -0.98 4.05 32.81
CA ARG A 130 -1.55 5.25 33.44
C ARG A 130 -0.81 6.49 32.98
N ASP A 131 0.51 6.46 32.91
CA ASP A 131 1.31 7.59 32.44
C ASP A 131 1.00 7.94 30.97
N LEU A 132 0.83 6.92 30.11
CA LEU A 132 0.40 7.12 28.73
C LEU A 132 -1.01 7.73 28.63
N GLN A 133 -1.94 7.28 29.48
CA GLN A 133 -3.29 7.84 29.53
C GLN A 133 -3.28 9.31 29.95
N GLU A 134 -2.48 9.68 30.96
CA GLU A 134 -2.34 11.07 31.38
C GLU A 134 -1.75 11.94 30.27
N CYS A 135 -0.80 11.43 29.49
CA CYS A 135 -0.24 12.11 28.32
C CYS A 135 -1.30 12.36 27.23
N ILE A 136 -2.14 11.36 26.92
CA ILE A 136 -3.24 11.52 25.96
C ILE A 136 -4.25 12.56 26.46
N LEU A 137 -4.59 12.54 27.74
CA LEU A 137 -5.48 13.52 28.35
C LEU A 137 -4.90 14.94 28.32
N ASP A 138 -3.58 15.10 28.51
CA ASP A 138 -2.90 16.39 28.36
C ASP A 138 -3.06 16.93 26.94
N ILE A 139 -2.84 16.06 25.93
CA ILE A 139 -3.05 16.42 24.52
C ILE A 139 -4.50 16.79 24.27
N TYR A 140 -5.47 16.02 24.75
CA TYR A 140 -6.88 16.33 24.54
C TYR A 140 -7.26 17.66 25.17
N ALA A 141 -6.86 17.90 26.42
CA ALA A 141 -7.16 19.15 27.12
C ALA A 141 -6.54 20.36 26.40
N ASP A 142 -5.25 20.29 26.04
CA ASP A 142 -4.55 21.36 25.31
C ASP A 142 -5.19 21.66 23.94
N ARG A 143 -5.56 20.61 23.20
CA ARG A 143 -5.93 20.74 21.77
C ARG A 143 -7.41 20.96 21.52
N THR A 144 -8.25 20.60 22.48
CA THR A 144 -9.70 20.82 22.40
C THR A 144 -10.14 22.05 23.18
N GLY A 145 -9.45 22.35 24.29
CA GLY A 145 -9.87 23.35 25.28
C GLY A 145 -11.00 22.86 26.20
N ALA A 146 -11.38 21.58 26.12
CA ALA A 146 -12.39 20.97 27.00
C ALA A 146 -11.83 20.69 28.41
N ASP A 147 -12.72 20.56 29.39
CA ASP A 147 -12.33 20.25 30.76
C ASP A 147 -11.71 18.84 30.84
N ARG A 148 -10.59 18.73 31.57
CA ARG A 148 -9.87 17.45 31.69
C ARG A 148 -10.71 16.37 32.35
N ALA A 149 -11.51 16.71 33.37
CA ALA A 149 -12.32 15.72 34.07
C ALA A 149 -13.46 15.23 33.17
N GLU A 150 -14.05 16.12 32.36
CA GLU A 150 -15.04 15.74 31.34
C GLU A 150 -14.44 14.80 30.28
N LEU A 151 -13.22 15.10 29.80
CA LEU A 151 -12.50 14.24 28.85
C LEU A 151 -12.19 12.85 29.43
N SER A 152 -11.73 12.81 30.68
CA SER A 152 -11.45 11.55 31.40
C SER A 152 -12.72 10.71 31.58
N ALA A 153 -13.83 11.33 31.98
CA ALA A 153 -15.12 10.64 32.09
C ALA A 153 -15.62 10.15 30.72
N ALA A 154 -15.40 10.92 29.65
CA ALA A 154 -15.80 10.54 28.30
C ALA A 154 -14.97 9.37 27.75
N MET A 155 -13.68 9.26 28.10
CA MET A 155 -12.85 8.08 27.79
C MET A 155 -13.36 6.83 28.53
N GLN A 156 -13.78 6.96 29.80
CA GLN A 156 -14.34 5.84 30.56
C GLN A 156 -15.72 5.37 30.05
N GLU A 157 -16.51 6.26 29.45
CA GLU A 157 -17.81 5.89 28.88
C GLU A 157 -17.69 4.98 27.65
N GLU A 158 -16.54 5.01 26.95
CA GLU A 158 -16.27 4.26 25.71
C GLU A 158 -17.44 4.27 24.71
N LYS A 159 -18.03 5.45 24.52
CA LYS A 159 -19.23 5.63 23.70
C LYS A 159 -18.90 6.19 22.34
N MET A 160 -19.47 5.58 21.30
CA MET A 160 -19.46 6.13 19.95
C MET A 160 -20.05 7.54 19.90
N ARG A 161 -19.30 8.47 19.32
CA ARG A 161 -19.66 9.87 19.14
C ARG A 161 -19.82 10.20 17.66
N ASP A 162 -20.65 11.20 17.38
CA ASP A 162 -20.85 11.74 16.04
C ASP A 162 -20.07 13.05 15.84
N SER A 163 -20.05 13.57 14.62
CA SER A 163 -19.35 14.82 14.29
C SER A 163 -19.87 16.03 15.07
N LYS A 164 -21.14 16.02 15.52
CA LYS A 164 -21.71 17.12 16.33
C LYS A 164 -21.07 17.15 17.71
N TYR A 165 -21.00 16.01 18.37
CA TYR A 165 -20.31 15.89 19.65
C TYR A 165 -18.85 16.36 19.53
N MET A 166 -18.14 15.93 18.49
CA MET A 166 -16.74 16.31 18.27
C MET A 166 -16.57 17.82 18.04
N LEU A 167 -17.54 18.46 17.37
CA LEU A 167 -17.54 19.92 17.16
C LEU A 167 -17.80 20.66 18.49
N GLU A 168 -18.83 20.24 19.22
CA GLU A 168 -19.24 20.83 20.50
C GLU A 168 -18.13 20.77 21.55
N HIS A 169 -17.39 19.65 21.61
CA HIS A 169 -16.29 19.44 22.55
C HIS A 169 -14.94 19.87 22.00
N GLY A 170 -14.91 20.53 20.84
CA GLY A 170 -13.72 21.18 20.31
C GLY A 170 -12.68 20.26 19.67
N PHE A 171 -12.94 18.98 19.47
CA PHE A 171 -12.07 18.06 18.72
C PHE A 171 -11.99 18.43 17.24
N ILE A 172 -13.05 18.98 16.66
CA ILE A 172 -13.04 19.52 15.29
C ILE A 172 -13.48 20.99 15.27
N GLY A 173 -13.18 21.68 14.17
CA GLY A 173 -13.59 23.07 13.92
C GLY A 173 -14.81 23.21 13.02
N ALA A 174 -15.07 22.23 12.14
CA ALA A 174 -16.22 22.27 11.24
C ALA A 174 -16.70 20.88 10.83
N ILE A 175 -17.98 20.78 10.51
CA ILE A 175 -18.59 19.63 9.85
C ILE A 175 -18.77 19.99 8.37
N ASN A 176 -18.33 19.12 7.48
CA ASN A 176 -18.42 19.34 6.03
C ASN A 176 -19.87 19.35 5.57
N GLU A 177 -20.21 20.23 4.63
CA GLU A 177 -21.50 20.20 3.95
C GLU A 177 -21.48 19.23 2.76
N TYR A 178 -22.59 18.55 2.52
CA TYR A 178 -22.76 17.80 1.28
C TYR A 178 -22.89 18.76 0.10
N ASN A 179 -21.99 18.61 -0.87
CA ASN A 179 -21.90 19.48 -2.05
C ASN A 179 -22.53 18.88 -3.32
N THR A 180 -23.14 17.70 -3.23
CA THR A 180 -23.80 17.03 -4.35
C THR A 180 -24.88 17.93 -4.96
N ASN A 181 -24.81 18.16 -6.27
CA ASN A 181 -25.75 18.97 -7.06
C ASN A 181 -25.86 20.47 -6.69
N GLN A 182 -24.93 21.04 -5.90
CA GLN A 182 -24.99 22.46 -5.53
C GLN A 182 -24.79 23.42 -6.73
N ILE A 183 -24.07 23.00 -7.78
CA ILE A 183 -23.87 23.80 -9.01
C ILE A 183 -25.19 23.97 -9.78
N GLY A 184 -25.99 22.91 -9.91
CA GLY A 184 -27.29 22.96 -10.59
C GLY A 184 -28.30 23.84 -9.84
N ASN A 185 -28.31 23.77 -8.51
CA ASN A 185 -29.21 24.59 -7.69
C ASN A 185 -28.86 26.08 -7.74
N LYS A 186 -27.57 26.44 -7.77
CA LYS A 186 -27.14 27.84 -7.94
C LYS A 186 -27.42 28.39 -9.36
N MET A 187 -27.27 27.56 -10.39
CA MET A 187 -27.66 27.90 -11.77
C MET A 187 -29.16 28.18 -11.90
N ASN A 188 -30.01 27.33 -11.30
CA ASN A 188 -31.46 27.52 -11.29
C ASN A 188 -31.87 28.83 -10.60
N LEU A 189 -31.22 29.19 -9.48
CA LEU A 189 -31.46 30.44 -8.78
C LEU A 189 -31.06 31.66 -9.64
N LEU A 190 -29.97 31.55 -10.41
CA LEU A 190 -29.52 32.59 -11.34
C LEU A 190 -30.52 32.80 -12.48
N ASP A 191 -31.09 31.72 -13.01
CA ASP A 191 -32.08 31.79 -14.07
C ASP A 191 -33.43 32.33 -13.56
N GLU A 192 -33.82 31.99 -12.33
CA GLU A 192 -34.97 32.61 -11.65
C GLU A 192 -34.75 34.12 -11.41
N LEU A 193 -33.56 34.52 -10.94
CA LEU A 193 -33.20 35.93 -10.76
C LEU A 193 -33.21 36.71 -12.09
N LYS A 194 -32.60 36.18 -13.15
CA LYS A 194 -32.62 36.78 -14.49
C LYS A 194 -34.05 36.96 -15.00
N ASN A 195 -34.90 35.96 -14.80
CA ASN A 195 -36.31 36.02 -15.19
C ASN A 195 -37.11 37.05 -14.38
N LEU A 196 -36.76 37.23 -13.09
CA LEU A 196 -37.35 38.25 -12.23
C LEU A 196 -36.97 39.66 -12.70
N PHE A 197 -35.69 39.89 -13.01
CA PHE A 197 -35.20 41.16 -13.56
C PHE A 197 -35.83 41.49 -14.91
N ALA A 198 -35.92 40.51 -15.82
CA ALA A 198 -36.54 40.69 -17.13
C ALA A 198 -38.05 41.01 -17.04
N ARG A 199 -38.74 40.53 -16.01
CA ARG A 199 -40.13 40.90 -15.70
C ARG A 199 -40.23 42.32 -15.15
N ALA A 200 -39.36 42.68 -14.21
CA ALA A 200 -39.31 44.03 -13.63
C ALA A 200 -39.01 45.12 -14.68
N GLU A 201 -38.16 44.84 -15.66
CA GLU A 201 -37.91 45.74 -16.81
C GLU A 201 -39.11 45.86 -17.75
N LYS A 202 -39.87 44.77 -17.95
CA LYS A 202 -41.05 44.76 -18.83
C LYS A 202 -42.29 45.43 -18.24
N GLU A 203 -42.45 45.38 -16.92
CA GLU A 203 -43.67 45.86 -16.24
C GLU A 203 -43.67 47.37 -15.95
N GLY A 204 -42.55 48.08 -16.20
CA GLY A 204 -42.46 49.52 -16.02
C GLY A 204 -42.45 49.90 -14.53
N VAL A 205 -41.38 50.56 -14.11
CA VAL A 205 -41.11 50.91 -12.71
C VAL A 205 -42.16 51.93 -12.20
N GLN A 206 -43.26 51.44 -11.61
CA GLN A 206 -44.22 52.26 -10.87
C GLN A 206 -44.07 52.16 -9.34
N ASN A 207 -43.09 51.41 -8.84
CA ASN A 207 -42.59 51.55 -7.48
C ASN A 207 -41.09 51.23 -7.50
N ALA A 208 -40.26 52.25 -7.63
CA ALA A 208 -38.82 52.08 -7.55
C ALA A 208 -38.44 51.69 -6.12
N ALA A 209 -37.86 50.50 -5.95
CA ALA A 209 -37.00 50.24 -4.79
C ALA A 209 -35.95 51.37 -4.71
N PRO A 210 -35.52 51.79 -3.51
CA PRO A 210 -34.54 52.85 -3.35
C PRO A 210 -33.34 52.60 -4.26
N PHE A 211 -32.88 53.62 -4.98
CA PHE A 211 -31.81 53.57 -5.97
C PHE A 211 -30.55 52.81 -5.48
N GLU A 212 -30.29 52.81 -4.17
CA GLU A 212 -29.20 52.07 -3.51
C GLU A 212 -29.34 50.54 -3.55
N GLU A 213 -30.55 49.97 -3.49
CA GLU A 213 -30.75 48.52 -3.56
C GLU A 213 -30.48 47.97 -4.98
N LEU A 214 -30.83 48.74 -6.01
CA LEU A 214 -30.56 48.35 -7.40
C LEU A 214 -29.06 48.37 -7.73
N ASP A 215 -28.32 49.37 -7.24
CA ASP A 215 -26.87 49.43 -7.39
C ASP A 215 -26.17 48.30 -6.60
N ALA A 216 -26.68 47.96 -5.41
CA ALA A 216 -26.18 46.83 -4.64
C ALA A 216 -26.39 45.49 -5.36
N LEU A 217 -27.58 45.25 -5.93
CA LEU A 217 -27.84 44.04 -6.71
C LEU A 217 -27.03 43.98 -8.00
N ARG A 218 -26.76 45.11 -8.65
CA ARG A 218 -25.90 45.17 -9.84
C ARG A 218 -24.46 44.81 -9.52
N ASN A 219 -23.91 45.34 -8.42
CA ASN A 219 -22.57 44.98 -7.96
C ASN A 219 -22.47 43.48 -7.59
N GLN A 220 -23.52 42.91 -7.00
CA GLN A 220 -23.59 41.46 -6.75
C GLN A 220 -23.62 40.66 -8.05
N LEU A 221 -24.36 41.11 -9.06
CA LEU A 221 -24.41 40.46 -10.37
C LEU A 221 -23.05 40.48 -11.09
N ASP A 222 -22.34 41.61 -11.04
CA ASP A 222 -20.99 41.74 -11.62
C ASP A 222 -19.99 40.82 -10.90
N THR A 223 -20.10 40.72 -9.57
CA THR A 223 -19.29 39.78 -8.75
C THR A 223 -19.55 38.33 -9.15
N LEU A 224 -20.82 37.93 -9.23
CA LEU A 224 -21.22 36.58 -9.63
C LEU A 224 -20.83 36.25 -11.08
N THR A 225 -20.82 37.25 -11.96
CA THR A 225 -20.36 37.11 -13.34
C THR A 225 -18.86 36.85 -13.41
N ALA A 226 -18.08 37.58 -12.61
CA ALA A 226 -16.63 37.34 -12.50
C ALA A 226 -16.31 35.96 -11.91
N GLU A 227 -17.04 35.53 -10.86
CA GLU A 227 -16.90 34.19 -10.29
C GLU A 227 -17.23 33.10 -11.31
N ARG A 228 -18.30 33.27 -12.11
CA ARG A 228 -18.62 32.34 -13.20
C ARG A 228 -17.46 32.22 -14.18
N ASP A 229 -16.88 33.33 -14.61
CA ASP A 229 -15.80 33.30 -15.61
C ASP A 229 -14.54 32.62 -15.06
N GLN A 230 -14.24 32.83 -13.78
CA GLN A 230 -13.16 32.09 -13.10
C GLN A 230 -13.44 30.59 -13.02
N LEU A 231 -14.68 30.21 -12.70
CA LEU A 231 -15.08 28.79 -12.67
C LEU A 231 -15.02 28.16 -14.06
N GLN A 232 -15.41 28.89 -15.11
CA GLN A 232 -15.35 28.44 -16.49
C GLN A 232 -13.90 28.11 -16.90
N ASN A 233 -12.95 29.00 -16.56
CA ASN A 233 -11.54 28.76 -16.81
C ASN A 233 -11.03 27.53 -16.06
N ARG A 234 -11.45 27.36 -14.80
CA ARG A 234 -11.05 26.19 -14.00
C ARG A 234 -11.61 24.88 -14.55
N VAL A 235 -12.82 24.90 -15.10
CA VAL A 235 -13.39 23.74 -15.80
C VAL A 235 -12.53 23.38 -17.01
N THR A 236 -12.13 24.35 -17.82
CA THR A 236 -11.25 24.09 -18.97
C THR A 236 -9.87 23.54 -18.55
N GLU A 237 -9.30 24.03 -17.45
CA GLU A 237 -8.06 23.48 -16.89
C GLU A 237 -8.22 22.01 -16.47
N LEU A 238 -9.35 21.67 -15.82
CA LEU A 238 -9.64 20.30 -15.40
C LEU A 238 -9.90 19.36 -16.59
N GLU A 239 -10.57 19.84 -17.64
CA GLU A 239 -10.77 19.06 -18.87
C GLU A 239 -9.43 18.72 -19.56
N ASN A 240 -8.49 19.67 -19.57
CA ASN A 240 -7.15 19.43 -20.08
C ASN A 240 -6.38 18.43 -19.21
N ALA A 241 -6.43 18.56 -17.89
CA ALA A 241 -5.80 17.64 -16.96
C ALA A 241 -6.39 16.22 -17.06
N GLN A 242 -7.70 16.09 -17.24
CA GLN A 242 -8.37 14.82 -17.46
C GLN A 242 -7.87 14.15 -18.75
N THR A 243 -7.71 14.93 -19.82
CA THR A 243 -7.18 14.43 -21.09
C THR A 243 -5.74 13.90 -20.93
N GLU A 244 -4.89 14.59 -20.17
CA GLU A 244 -3.52 14.16 -19.87
C GLU A 244 -3.49 12.87 -19.03
N PHE A 245 -4.40 12.76 -18.06
CA PHE A 245 -4.54 11.55 -17.25
C PHE A 245 -4.97 10.35 -18.09
N ASP A 246 -5.92 10.53 -19.01
CA ASP A 246 -6.39 9.47 -19.91
C ASP A 246 -5.29 9.00 -20.87
N ASN A 247 -4.45 9.93 -21.36
CA ASN A 247 -3.27 9.59 -22.16
C ASN A 247 -2.25 8.76 -21.36
N THR A 248 -1.96 9.19 -20.12
CA THR A 248 -1.04 8.47 -19.22
C THR A 248 -1.56 7.08 -18.89
N ARG A 249 -2.85 6.94 -18.61
CA ARG A 249 -3.51 5.66 -18.39
C ARG A 249 -3.37 4.72 -19.59
N THR A 250 -3.51 5.27 -20.80
CA THR A 250 -3.37 4.50 -22.04
C THR A 250 -1.93 4.00 -22.22
N ASP A 251 -0.93 4.83 -21.94
CA ASP A 251 0.48 4.43 -22.00
C ASP A 251 0.80 3.32 -20.98
N LEU A 252 0.38 3.51 -19.72
CA LEU A 252 0.56 2.51 -18.66
C LEU A 252 -0.11 1.17 -19.00
N GLN A 253 -1.31 1.21 -19.61
CA GLN A 253 -1.97 0.00 -20.08
C GLN A 253 -1.13 -0.73 -21.14
N GLY A 254 -0.52 0.01 -22.07
CA GLY A 254 0.40 -0.55 -23.06
C GLY A 254 1.63 -1.22 -22.43
N GLN A 255 2.18 -0.62 -21.37
CA GLN A 255 3.30 -1.22 -20.61
C GLN A 255 2.88 -2.51 -19.90
N VAL A 256 1.68 -2.53 -19.28
CA VAL A 256 1.12 -3.73 -18.64
C VAL A 256 0.93 -4.85 -19.65
N ASP A 257 0.41 -4.55 -20.83
CA ASP A 257 0.21 -5.55 -21.89
C ASP A 257 1.55 -6.14 -22.36
N SER A 258 2.58 -5.30 -22.51
CA SER A 258 3.94 -5.74 -22.87
C SER A 258 4.54 -6.66 -21.80
N LEU A 259 4.48 -6.27 -20.52
CA LEU A 259 5.02 -7.07 -19.42
C LEU A 259 4.25 -8.38 -19.25
N THR A 260 2.95 -8.37 -19.51
CA THR A 260 2.10 -9.57 -19.51
C THR A 260 2.57 -10.57 -20.58
N ALA A 261 2.85 -10.09 -21.80
CA ALA A 261 3.37 -10.92 -22.88
C ALA A 261 4.77 -11.49 -22.58
N GLU A 262 5.65 -10.70 -21.95
CA GLU A 262 6.97 -11.16 -21.51
C GLU A 262 6.86 -12.24 -20.44
N ARG A 263 6.01 -12.04 -19.42
CA ARG A 263 5.73 -13.04 -18.38
C ARG A 263 5.25 -14.36 -19.00
N ASP A 264 4.34 -14.31 -19.97
CA ASP A 264 3.81 -15.51 -20.61
C ASP A 264 4.90 -16.28 -21.37
N THR A 265 5.77 -15.54 -22.06
CA THR A 265 6.95 -16.11 -22.74
C THR A 265 7.91 -16.79 -21.75
N LEU A 266 8.22 -16.12 -20.63
CA LEU A 266 9.08 -16.68 -19.60
C LEU A 266 8.45 -17.90 -18.92
N THR A 267 7.14 -17.89 -18.72
CA THR A 267 6.39 -19.02 -18.16
C THR A 267 6.49 -20.24 -19.07
N GLU A 268 6.36 -20.06 -20.38
CA GLU A 268 6.56 -21.14 -21.36
C GLU A 268 7.99 -21.70 -21.32
N GLN A 269 9.00 -20.82 -21.25
CA GLN A 269 10.40 -21.24 -21.12
C GLN A 269 10.65 -22.07 -19.86
N VAL A 270 10.10 -21.65 -18.71
CA VAL A 270 10.22 -22.38 -17.43
C VAL A 270 9.56 -23.76 -17.51
N ASN A 271 8.40 -23.86 -18.17
CA ASN A 271 7.72 -25.13 -18.36
C ASN A 271 8.54 -26.09 -19.23
N ASN A 272 9.13 -25.59 -20.33
CA ASN A 272 9.98 -26.39 -21.20
C ASN A 272 11.25 -26.88 -20.48
N LEU A 273 11.93 -26.01 -19.74
CA LEU A 273 13.11 -26.39 -18.95
C LEU A 273 12.78 -27.38 -17.84
N SER A 274 11.61 -27.24 -17.21
CA SER A 274 11.15 -28.20 -16.20
C SER A 274 10.93 -29.58 -16.81
N ALA A 275 10.31 -29.65 -17.99
CA ALA A 275 10.12 -30.92 -18.71
C ALA A 275 11.46 -31.56 -19.11
N GLU A 276 12.43 -30.77 -19.59
CA GLU A 276 13.78 -31.26 -19.91
C GLU A 276 14.49 -31.80 -18.66
N ARG A 277 14.40 -31.08 -17.54
CA ARG A 277 14.97 -31.53 -16.26
C ARG A 277 14.37 -32.86 -15.82
N ASP A 278 13.05 -33.05 -15.93
CA ASP A 278 12.40 -34.30 -15.57
C ASP A 278 12.82 -35.46 -16.49
N GLN A 279 12.99 -35.20 -17.80
CA GLN A 279 13.55 -36.19 -18.74
C GLN A 279 14.96 -36.61 -18.36
N LEU A 280 15.83 -35.65 -18.02
CA LEU A 280 17.20 -35.91 -17.60
C LEU A 280 17.26 -36.70 -16.29
N GLN A 281 16.39 -36.38 -15.32
CA GLN A 281 16.29 -37.13 -14.07
C GLN A 281 15.90 -38.59 -14.30
N ASN A 282 14.94 -38.85 -15.18
CA ASN A 282 14.57 -40.22 -15.56
C ASN A 282 15.73 -40.96 -16.23
N ALA A 283 16.44 -40.31 -17.15
CA ALA A 283 17.59 -40.91 -17.82
C ALA A 283 18.73 -41.24 -16.84
N VAL A 284 18.96 -40.40 -15.82
CA VAL A 284 19.93 -40.69 -14.75
C VAL A 284 19.50 -41.92 -13.96
N ALA A 285 18.23 -42.01 -13.55
CA ALA A 285 17.71 -43.17 -12.82
C ALA A 285 17.84 -44.49 -13.61
N GLU A 286 17.59 -44.47 -14.92
CA GLU A 286 17.79 -45.63 -15.80
C GLU A 286 19.26 -46.07 -15.86
N ARG A 287 20.19 -45.12 -15.91
CA ARG A 287 21.63 -45.42 -15.90
C ARG A 287 22.09 -45.98 -14.56
N ASP A 288 21.59 -45.45 -13.45
CA ASP A 288 21.89 -45.98 -12.11
C ASP A 288 21.43 -47.43 -11.96
N ASN A 289 20.23 -47.76 -12.48
CA ASN A 289 19.76 -49.16 -12.53
C ASN A 289 20.69 -50.05 -13.37
N THR A 290 21.11 -49.57 -14.53
CA THR A 290 22.05 -50.31 -15.41
C THR A 290 23.39 -50.55 -14.71
N ILE A 291 23.91 -49.55 -14.00
CA ILE A 291 25.16 -49.68 -13.22
C ILE A 291 24.98 -50.75 -12.14
N ALA A 292 23.88 -50.72 -11.39
CA ALA A 292 23.59 -51.72 -10.37
C ALA A 292 23.52 -53.15 -10.94
N GLU A 293 22.90 -53.34 -12.12
CA GLU A 293 22.86 -54.62 -12.81
C GLU A 293 24.26 -55.11 -13.21
N ARG A 294 25.09 -54.22 -13.79
CA ARG A 294 26.46 -54.54 -14.18
C ARG A 294 27.33 -54.89 -12.97
N ASP A 295 27.18 -54.17 -11.86
CA ASP A 295 27.91 -54.46 -10.62
C ASP A 295 27.54 -55.85 -10.06
N ALA A 296 26.25 -56.20 -10.09
CA ALA A 296 25.79 -57.54 -9.70
C ALA A 296 26.37 -58.64 -10.61
N GLU A 297 26.44 -58.41 -11.91
CA GLU A 297 27.05 -59.34 -12.87
C GLU A 297 28.55 -59.53 -12.62
N ILE A 298 29.28 -58.44 -12.36
CA ILE A 298 30.71 -58.48 -12.00
C ILE A 298 30.93 -59.33 -10.74
N VAL A 299 30.09 -59.16 -9.72
CA VAL A 299 30.16 -59.96 -8.48
C VAL A 299 29.94 -61.45 -8.78
N ASN A 300 28.95 -61.80 -9.61
CA ASN A 300 28.68 -63.18 -10.00
C ASN A 300 29.85 -63.79 -10.77
N LEU A 301 30.36 -63.12 -11.80
CA LEU A 301 31.51 -63.57 -12.59
C LEU A 301 32.76 -63.77 -11.71
N LYS A 302 33.03 -62.86 -10.78
CA LYS A 302 34.10 -63.04 -9.78
C LYS A 302 33.90 -64.30 -8.96
N GLY A 303 32.68 -64.59 -8.51
CA GLY A 303 32.34 -65.81 -7.78
C GLY A 303 32.63 -67.08 -8.59
N GLN A 304 32.29 -67.10 -9.88
CA GLN A 304 32.54 -68.23 -10.79
C GLN A 304 34.03 -68.46 -11.06
N ILE A 305 34.83 -67.39 -11.16
CA ILE A 305 36.29 -67.51 -11.31
C ILE A 305 36.90 -68.15 -10.05
N HIS A 306 36.42 -67.77 -8.85
CA HIS A 306 36.91 -68.34 -7.60
C HIS A 306 36.49 -69.80 -7.40
N SER A 307 35.34 -70.23 -7.91
CA SER A 307 34.89 -71.63 -7.85
C SER A 307 35.54 -72.55 -8.90
N ASN A 308 35.95 -72.01 -10.04
CA ASN A 308 36.70 -72.73 -11.08
C ASN A 308 38.22 -72.78 -10.83
N GLY A 309 38.68 -72.39 -9.64
CA GLY A 309 40.06 -72.46 -9.18
C GLY A 309 40.59 -73.86 -8.88
N THR A 310 40.43 -74.81 -9.81
CA THR A 310 41.39 -75.92 -9.95
C THR A 310 41.92 -75.87 -11.38
N ALA A 311 43.17 -75.43 -11.52
CA ALA A 311 43.80 -75.25 -12.83
C ALA A 311 43.86 -76.59 -13.59
N PRO A 312 43.38 -76.68 -14.85
CA PRO A 312 43.68 -77.83 -15.68
C PRO A 312 45.15 -77.77 -16.10
N ALA A 313 45.79 -78.93 -16.11
CA ALA A 313 47.18 -79.10 -16.47
C ALA A 313 47.49 -78.49 -17.85
N ARG A 314 48.61 -77.76 -17.91
CA ARG A 314 49.15 -77.10 -19.09
C ARG A 314 49.41 -78.10 -20.21
N GLN A 315 48.49 -78.22 -21.17
CA GLN A 315 48.78 -78.85 -22.45
C GLN A 315 49.42 -77.82 -23.40
N GLN A 316 50.55 -78.21 -23.98
CA GLN A 316 51.28 -77.44 -24.99
C GLN A 316 50.39 -77.25 -26.23
N MET A 317 50.26 -76.01 -26.70
CA MET A 317 49.69 -75.72 -28.01
C MET A 317 50.78 -75.63 -29.09
N PRO A 318 50.51 -76.06 -30.34
CA PRO A 318 51.40 -75.83 -31.46
C PRO A 318 51.27 -74.40 -32.01
N ASN A 319 52.39 -73.91 -32.55
CA ASN A 319 52.55 -72.65 -33.28
C ASN A 319 51.53 -72.44 -34.41
N GLY A 320 51.13 -71.17 -34.63
CA GLY A 320 50.81 -70.66 -35.97
C GLY A 320 49.67 -69.64 -36.05
N GLY A 321 49.99 -68.41 -36.43
CA GLY A 321 49.03 -67.41 -36.93
C GLY A 321 49.42 -65.98 -36.59
N GLU A 322 49.95 -65.25 -37.59
CA GLU A 322 50.42 -63.86 -37.50
C GLU A 322 49.39 -62.92 -36.84
N GLN A 323 49.74 -62.38 -35.67
CA GLN A 323 49.06 -61.21 -35.12
C GLN A 323 49.71 -59.95 -35.70
N GLN A 324 48.91 -59.15 -36.40
CA GLN A 324 49.32 -57.80 -36.81
C GLN A 324 49.84 -57.01 -35.60
N SER A 325 50.94 -56.31 -35.80
CA SER A 325 51.62 -55.56 -34.75
C SER A 325 50.66 -54.53 -34.12
N ALA A 326 50.79 -54.31 -32.82
CA ALA A 326 50.02 -53.28 -32.09
C ALA A 326 50.15 -51.88 -32.73
N GLU A 327 51.21 -51.64 -33.50
CA GLU A 327 51.43 -50.41 -34.26
C GLU A 327 50.45 -50.28 -35.44
N GLU A 328 50.15 -51.37 -36.15
CA GLU A 328 49.23 -51.38 -37.29
C GLU A 328 47.78 -51.18 -36.84
N GLN A 329 47.42 -51.75 -35.69
CA GLN A 329 46.09 -51.56 -35.08
C GLN A 329 45.89 -50.11 -34.60
N LYS A 330 46.93 -49.49 -34.04
CA LYS A 330 46.88 -48.08 -33.64
C LYS A 330 46.77 -47.14 -34.84
N GLN A 331 47.42 -47.47 -35.96
CA GLN A 331 47.34 -46.67 -37.18
C GLN A 331 45.93 -46.75 -37.80
N ALA A 332 45.32 -47.94 -37.84
CA ALA A 332 43.96 -48.13 -38.35
C ALA A 332 42.91 -47.34 -37.53
N VAL A 333 43.06 -47.26 -36.21
CA VAL A 333 42.18 -46.47 -35.34
C VAL A 333 42.36 -44.96 -35.58
N ARG A 334 43.59 -44.50 -35.84
CA ARG A 334 43.88 -43.09 -36.15
C ARG A 334 43.26 -42.65 -37.48
N ASP A 335 43.33 -43.50 -38.48
CA ASP A 335 42.79 -43.19 -39.82
C ASP A 335 41.26 -43.19 -39.81
N ALA A 336 40.62 -44.08 -39.04
CA ALA A 336 39.17 -44.07 -38.83
C ALA A 336 38.68 -42.82 -38.10
N LEU A 337 39.42 -42.34 -37.09
CA LEU A 337 39.08 -41.14 -36.33
C LEU A 337 39.19 -39.85 -37.16
N ASN A 338 40.16 -39.80 -38.07
CA ASN A 338 40.34 -38.66 -38.99
C ASN A 338 39.27 -38.63 -40.09
N ALA A 339 38.72 -39.77 -40.50
CA ALA A 339 37.62 -39.83 -41.47
C ALA A 339 36.28 -39.30 -40.92
N GLN A 340 36.04 -39.41 -39.60
CA GLN A 340 34.83 -38.88 -38.96
C GLN A 340 34.83 -37.36 -38.75
N LYS A 341 36.01 -36.72 -38.71
CA LYS A 341 36.14 -35.25 -38.50
C LYS A 341 35.96 -34.42 -39.77
N LYS A 342 35.72 -35.05 -40.93
CA LYS A 342 35.56 -34.39 -42.25
C LYS A 342 34.12 -34.46 -42.82
N LYS A 343 33.15 -34.88 -42.02
CA LYS A 343 31.72 -34.66 -42.26
C LYS A 343 31.19 -33.75 -41.18
#